data_AF-A0A2T7PWC4-F1
#
_entry.id   AF-A0A2T7PWC4-F1
#
_cell.length_a   1.000
_cell.length_b   1.000
_cell.length_c   1.000
_cell.angle_alpha   90.00
_cell.angle_beta   90.00
_cell.angle_gamma   90.00
#
_symmetry.space_group_name_H-M   'P 1'
#
loop_
_entity.id
_entity.type
_entity.pdbx_description
1 polymer ?
#
loop_
_entity_poly.entity_id
_entity_poly.type
_entity_poly.pdbx_seq_one_letter_code
_entity_poly.pdbx_strand_id
1 'polypeptide(L)'
;MEEINAGLHLHNVIPVINKLRHDYEDKFSLVILSQDWHCPNHVSFASQHVGADPMSQISLTYDDKGKTALQRNRVSSPLPTVDCSTVDVNKQRKVTQTLWPDHCVQNITSGPTSSKISSLLTRKDTDIVIRKGDTCEIDSYSAFNDNGEFRQTPLHNILKNHGIRLVVVAGLALDYCVYFTSKDAVKLGYKVFTVLDACRGVAPDSQIAAMEDMKKAGIELVQSGDLEGALQDTSEGGSYTLDIILLMAAAVCITVYTVFVFDLWGTPHDDKSETSDYVYNTKMTKQVEMVAFGEHAKSCWFSFCLTKVCCPEFLVT
;
A
#
# COMPACT_ATOMS: atom_id res chain seq x y z
N MET A 1 -1.26 12.98 15.61
CA MET A 1 -0.22 13.55 14.72
C MET A 1 0.36 12.51 13.74
N GLU A 2 -0.16 11.28 13.64
CA GLU A 2 0.37 10.28 12.69
C GLU A 2 -0.29 10.29 11.30
N GLU A 3 -1.48 10.88 11.14
CA GLU A 3 -2.25 10.76 9.89
C GLU A 3 -1.85 11.74 8.76
N ILE A 4 -1.08 12.80 9.07
CA ILE A 4 -0.68 13.83 8.09
C ILE A 4 0.45 13.34 7.15
N ASN A 5 1.07 12.21 7.49
CA ASN A 5 2.38 11.85 6.96
C ASN A 5 2.31 11.03 5.64
N ALA A 6 1.27 10.21 5.44
CA ALA A 6 1.20 9.30 4.28
C ALA A 6 1.25 9.99 2.89
N GLY A 7 0.69 11.20 2.76
CA GLY A 7 0.70 11.97 1.51
C GLY A 7 2.04 12.64 1.20
N LEU A 8 2.80 13.02 2.23
CA LEU A 8 4.17 13.54 2.09
C LEU A 8 5.18 12.44 1.71
N HIS A 9 4.81 11.16 1.82
CA HIS A 9 5.73 10.03 1.69
C HIS A 9 5.84 9.43 0.28
N LEU A 10 4.81 9.60 -0.57
CA LEU A 10 4.83 9.16 -1.98
C LEU A 10 5.79 9.98 -2.85
N HIS A 11 6.00 11.25 -2.51
CA HIS A 11 6.81 12.19 -3.29
C HIS A 11 8.30 11.82 -3.35
N ASN A 12 8.77 10.95 -2.44
CA ASN A 12 10.21 10.66 -2.32
C ASN A 12 10.65 9.36 -3.02
N VAL A 13 9.75 8.42 -3.34
CA VAL A 13 10.13 7.14 -3.98
C VAL A 13 9.98 7.13 -5.50
N ILE A 14 8.95 7.81 -6.02
CA ILE A 14 8.68 7.85 -7.48
C ILE A 14 9.86 8.44 -8.26
N PRO A 15 10.52 9.54 -7.83
CA PRO A 15 11.68 10.06 -8.54
C PRO A 15 12.83 9.05 -8.64
N VAL A 16 13.10 8.28 -7.57
CA VAL A 16 14.15 7.25 -7.55
C VAL A 16 13.80 6.11 -8.49
N ILE A 17 12.55 5.66 -8.46
CA ILE A 17 12.05 4.63 -9.38
C ILE A 17 12.16 5.08 -10.84
N ASN A 18 11.73 6.31 -11.15
CA ASN A 18 11.83 6.86 -12.49
C ASN A 18 13.28 6.98 -12.95
N LYS A 19 14.19 7.32 -12.03
CA LYS A 19 15.63 7.34 -12.28
C LYS A 19 16.17 5.93 -12.55
N LEU A 20 15.84 4.92 -11.75
CA LEU A 20 16.20 3.52 -12.04
C LEU A 20 15.70 3.09 -13.42
N ARG A 21 14.47 3.45 -13.76
CA ARG A 21 13.87 3.11 -15.05
C ARG A 21 14.57 3.77 -16.24
N HIS A 22 15.16 4.95 -16.04
CA HIS A 22 15.94 5.65 -17.04
C HIS A 22 17.39 5.11 -17.12
N ASP A 23 18.07 5.02 -15.99
CA ASP A 23 19.49 4.63 -15.94
C ASP A 23 19.73 3.18 -16.40
N TYR A 24 18.74 2.30 -16.20
CA TYR A 24 18.80 0.88 -16.57
C TYR A 24 17.87 0.54 -17.74
N GLU A 25 17.46 1.54 -18.53
CA GLU A 25 16.52 1.37 -19.65
C GLU A 25 16.94 0.26 -20.63
N ASP A 26 18.24 0.21 -20.97
CA ASP A 26 18.81 -0.79 -21.88
C ASP A 26 19.24 -2.09 -21.18
N LYS A 27 19.12 -2.16 -19.85
CA LYS A 27 19.49 -3.32 -19.03
C LYS A 27 18.28 -4.10 -18.52
N PHE A 28 17.13 -3.46 -18.38
CA PHE A 28 15.91 -4.14 -17.97
C PHE A 28 15.28 -4.88 -19.15
N SER A 29 15.41 -6.20 -19.18
CA SER A 29 14.75 -7.06 -20.19
C SER A 29 13.23 -6.99 -20.09
N LEU A 30 12.69 -6.73 -18.89
CA LEU A 30 11.26 -6.59 -18.66
C LEU A 30 10.97 -5.66 -17.47
N VAL A 31 9.92 -4.83 -17.58
CA VAL A 31 9.43 -4.01 -16.46
C VAL A 31 8.01 -4.46 -16.12
N ILE A 32 7.82 -4.82 -14.85
CA ILE A 32 6.54 -5.28 -14.32
C ILE A 32 6.04 -4.28 -13.29
N LEU A 33 4.78 -3.87 -13.43
CA LEU A 33 4.05 -3.09 -12.44
C LEU A 33 3.05 -4.03 -11.75
N SER A 34 3.15 -4.22 -10.45
CA SER A 34 2.07 -4.88 -9.71
C SER A 34 1.08 -3.84 -9.19
N GLN A 35 -0.20 -4.18 -9.25
CA GLN A 35 -1.31 -3.29 -8.93
C GLN A 35 -2.28 -4.01 -7.99
N ASP A 36 -2.48 -3.47 -6.79
CA ASP A 36 -3.60 -3.89 -5.95
C ASP A 36 -4.93 -3.56 -6.64
N TRP A 37 -5.82 -4.55 -6.66
CA TRP A 37 -7.02 -4.51 -7.47
C TRP A 37 -8.21 -5.15 -6.75
N HIS A 38 -8.57 -4.61 -5.59
CA HIS A 38 -9.52 -5.22 -4.66
C HIS A 38 -10.97 -4.96 -5.01
N CYS A 39 -11.82 -5.98 -4.95
CA CYS A 39 -13.25 -5.76 -5.10
C CYS A 39 -13.81 -4.88 -3.95
N PRO A 40 -14.98 -4.22 -4.09
CA PRO A 40 -15.50 -3.32 -3.05
C PRO A 40 -15.75 -3.98 -1.68
N ASN A 41 -15.96 -5.29 -1.66
CA ASN A 41 -16.21 -6.10 -0.46
C ASN A 41 -15.04 -7.04 -0.14
N HIS A 42 -13.81 -6.64 -0.45
CA HIS A 42 -12.62 -7.46 -0.26
C HIS A 42 -12.38 -7.80 1.21
N VAL A 43 -11.96 -9.04 1.48
CA VAL A 43 -11.81 -9.59 2.83
C VAL A 43 -10.76 -8.85 3.67
N SER A 44 -9.80 -8.18 3.04
CA SER A 44 -8.77 -7.44 3.76
C SER A 44 -9.26 -6.09 4.29
N PHE A 45 -10.45 -5.62 3.91
CA PHE A 45 -10.94 -4.32 4.35
C PHE A 45 -11.61 -4.40 5.72
N ALA A 46 -11.19 -3.56 6.65
CA ALA A 46 -11.79 -3.46 7.99
C ALA A 46 -13.30 -3.16 7.92
N SER A 47 -13.76 -2.39 6.94
CA SER A 47 -15.19 -2.10 6.70
C SER A 47 -16.05 -3.36 6.49
N GLN A 48 -15.43 -4.46 6.06
CA GLN A 48 -16.10 -5.74 5.82
C GLN A 48 -16.23 -6.60 7.08
N HIS A 49 -15.65 -6.18 8.21
CA HIS A 49 -15.68 -6.90 9.48
C HIS A 49 -16.32 -6.03 10.57
N VAL A 50 -17.40 -6.53 11.19
CA VAL A 50 -18.13 -5.75 12.20
C VAL A 50 -17.25 -5.52 13.42
N GLY A 51 -17.06 -4.25 13.80
CA GLY A 51 -16.31 -3.88 14.99
C GLY A 51 -14.79 -4.06 14.88
N ALA A 52 -14.27 -4.25 13.67
CA ALA A 52 -12.84 -4.32 13.44
C ALA A 52 -12.26 -2.95 13.06
N ASP A 53 -11.09 -2.65 13.60
CA ASP A 53 -10.34 -1.44 13.26
C ASP A 53 -9.32 -1.71 12.14
N PRO A 54 -9.03 -0.73 11.28
CA PRO A 54 -7.86 -0.79 10.41
C PRO A 54 -6.59 -1.14 11.19
N MET A 55 -5.68 -1.86 10.55
CA MET A 55 -4.43 -2.40 11.09
C MET A 55 -4.58 -3.52 12.13
N SER A 56 -5.80 -3.88 12.53
CA SER A 56 -6.03 -5.06 13.38
C SER A 56 -5.75 -6.36 12.61
N GLN A 57 -5.47 -7.45 13.32
CA GLN A 57 -5.26 -8.77 12.72
C GLN A 57 -6.41 -9.72 13.08
N ILE A 58 -6.85 -10.48 12.09
CA ILE A 58 -7.83 -11.56 12.26
C ILE A 58 -7.24 -12.88 11.73
N SER A 59 -7.78 -14.01 12.19
CA SER A 59 -7.44 -15.32 11.64
C SER A 59 -8.57 -15.79 10.74
N LEU A 60 -8.28 -15.93 9.45
CA LEU A 60 -9.19 -16.44 8.44
C LEU A 60 -8.95 -17.92 8.22
N THR A 61 -10.03 -18.69 8.14
CA THR A 61 -9.96 -20.13 7.84
C THR A 61 -10.44 -20.36 6.40
N TYR A 62 -9.66 -21.14 5.67
CA TYR A 62 -9.89 -21.48 4.26
C TYR A 62 -9.95 -23.00 4.08
N ASP A 63 -10.74 -23.46 3.11
CA ASP A 63 -10.68 -24.84 2.62
C ASP A 63 -9.44 -25.07 1.71
N ASP A 64 -9.26 -26.29 1.22
CA ASP A 64 -8.14 -26.67 0.34
C ASP A 64 -8.17 -25.96 -1.03
N LYS A 65 -9.26 -25.26 -1.34
CA LYS A 65 -9.45 -24.49 -2.58
C LYS A 65 -9.41 -22.98 -2.34
N GLY A 66 -9.03 -22.53 -1.15
CA GLY A 66 -8.92 -21.10 -0.82
C GLY A 66 -10.27 -20.40 -0.63
N LYS A 67 -11.35 -21.11 -0.30
CA LYS A 67 -12.65 -20.49 0.04
C LYS A 67 -12.78 -20.31 1.55
N THR A 68 -13.25 -19.13 1.97
CA THR A 68 -13.49 -18.81 3.38
C THR A 68 -14.98 -18.76 3.75
N ALA A 69 -15.29 -19.06 5.00
CA ALA A 69 -16.64 -19.08 5.57
C ALA A 69 -17.32 -17.70 5.71
N LEU A 70 -16.57 -16.60 5.56
CA LEU A 70 -17.08 -15.22 5.71
C LEU A 70 -18.17 -14.83 4.69
N GLN A 71 -18.47 -15.69 3.71
CA GLN A 71 -19.63 -15.57 2.84
C GLN A 71 -21.00 -15.62 3.55
N ARG A 72 -21.10 -15.97 4.84
CA ARG A 72 -22.38 -16.40 5.43
C ARG A 72 -23.25 -15.35 6.12
N ASN A 73 -22.76 -14.14 6.41
CA ASN A 73 -23.52 -13.18 7.25
C ASN A 73 -23.88 -11.83 6.60
N ARG A 74 -23.57 -11.57 5.32
CA ARG A 74 -23.80 -10.25 4.69
C ARG A 74 -24.38 -10.28 3.27
N VAL A 75 -25.19 -11.28 2.89
CA VAL A 75 -26.00 -11.19 1.67
C VAL A 75 -27.45 -11.48 2.00
N SER A 76 -28.25 -10.42 2.01
CA SER A 76 -29.68 -10.52 1.79
C SER A 76 -29.92 -11.13 0.40
N SER A 77 -30.39 -12.39 0.36
CA SER A 77 -30.91 -13.17 -0.79
C SER A 77 -30.01 -14.34 -1.25
N PRO A 78 -30.61 -15.51 -1.60
CA PRO A 78 -30.01 -16.81 -1.32
C PRO A 78 -29.15 -17.32 -2.47
N LEU A 79 -27.91 -17.68 -2.17
CA LEU A 79 -27.09 -18.56 -3.00
C LEU A 79 -26.64 -19.76 -2.16
N PRO A 80 -26.44 -20.92 -2.80
CA PRO A 80 -26.59 -22.22 -2.18
C PRO A 80 -25.61 -22.37 -1.01
N THR A 81 -26.18 -22.73 0.14
CA THR A 81 -25.44 -23.10 1.33
C THR A 81 -24.48 -24.22 0.98
N VAL A 82 -23.18 -23.91 0.85
CA VAL A 82 -22.16 -24.94 0.94
C VAL A 82 -22.18 -25.42 2.37
N ASP A 83 -22.79 -26.58 2.55
CA ASP A 83 -22.82 -27.30 3.81
C ASP A 83 -21.37 -27.51 4.27
N CYS A 84 -21.00 -26.85 5.35
CA CYS A 84 -19.66 -26.95 5.92
C CYS A 84 -19.41 -28.31 6.59
N SER A 85 -20.41 -29.20 6.62
CA SER A 85 -20.22 -30.63 6.92
C SER A 85 -19.48 -31.38 5.79
N THR A 86 -19.41 -30.80 4.58
CA THR A 86 -18.73 -31.40 3.42
C THR A 86 -17.28 -30.93 3.25
N VAL A 87 -16.83 -29.96 4.05
CA VAL A 87 -15.44 -29.50 4.04
C VAL A 87 -14.65 -30.38 5.01
N ASP A 88 -13.69 -31.14 4.48
CA ASP A 88 -12.79 -31.96 5.29
C ASP A 88 -12.08 -31.07 6.32
N VAL A 89 -12.47 -31.21 7.59
CA VAL A 89 -11.94 -30.43 8.72
C VAL A 89 -10.42 -30.58 8.87
N ASN A 90 -9.83 -31.63 8.30
CA ASN A 90 -8.39 -31.88 8.32
C ASN A 90 -7.61 -31.11 7.23
N LYS A 91 -8.31 -30.42 6.32
CA LYS A 91 -7.69 -29.67 5.21
C LYS A 91 -7.83 -28.15 5.33
N GLN A 92 -8.26 -27.67 6.50
CA GLN A 92 -8.42 -26.24 6.74
C GLN A 92 -7.07 -25.56 6.97
N ARG A 93 -6.84 -24.43 6.30
CA ARG A 93 -5.66 -23.59 6.50
C ARG A 93 -6.06 -22.28 7.16
N LYS A 94 -5.35 -21.91 8.23
CA LYS A 94 -5.50 -20.61 8.87
C LYS A 94 -4.49 -19.63 8.28
N VAL A 95 -4.97 -18.47 7.86
CA VAL A 95 -4.15 -17.37 7.37
C VAL A 95 -4.41 -16.17 8.27
N THR A 96 -3.34 -15.59 8.81
CA THR A 96 -3.43 -14.31 9.54
C THR A 96 -3.59 -13.19 8.52
N GLN A 97 -4.66 -12.42 8.66
CA GLN A 97 -4.99 -11.30 7.79
C GLN A 97 -4.91 -10.00 8.59
N THR A 98 -4.05 -9.08 8.17
CA THR A 98 -4.12 -7.67 8.61
C THR A 98 -5.28 -7.01 7.89
N LEU A 99 -6.13 -6.31 8.62
CA LEU A 99 -7.22 -5.53 8.07
C LEU A 99 -6.73 -4.13 7.71
N TRP A 100 -7.22 -3.58 6.61
CA TRP A 100 -6.81 -2.30 6.07
C TRP A 100 -8.01 -1.38 5.91
N PRO A 101 -7.82 -0.05 5.85
CA PRO A 101 -8.83 0.84 5.27
C PRO A 101 -9.15 0.37 3.84
N ASP A 102 -10.33 0.70 3.34
CA ASP A 102 -10.67 0.46 1.93
C ASP A 102 -9.64 1.18 1.04
N HIS A 103 -9.06 0.45 0.09
CA HIS A 103 -8.01 0.97 -0.78
C HIS A 103 -7.98 0.20 -2.10
N CYS A 104 -7.45 0.82 -3.15
CA CYS A 104 -7.24 0.21 -4.45
C CYS A 104 -8.44 -0.58 -4.99
N VAL A 105 -9.64 0.00 -4.85
CA VAL A 105 -10.89 -0.64 -5.25
C VAL A 105 -10.98 -0.68 -6.77
N GLN A 106 -11.38 -1.83 -7.31
CA GLN A 106 -11.47 -2.07 -8.75
C GLN A 106 -12.26 -0.97 -9.45
N ASN A 107 -11.71 -0.47 -10.55
CA ASN A 107 -12.30 0.55 -11.42
C ASN A 107 -12.50 1.95 -10.79
N ILE A 108 -12.16 2.15 -9.51
CA ILE A 108 -12.12 3.50 -8.94
C ILE A 108 -10.85 4.20 -9.40
N THR A 109 -10.98 5.34 -10.09
CA THR A 109 -9.86 6.03 -10.76
C THR A 109 -9.40 7.32 -10.08
N SER A 110 -10.09 7.72 -9.01
CA SER A 110 -9.81 8.96 -8.26
C SER A 110 -10.23 8.83 -6.80
N GLY A 111 -9.61 9.60 -5.92
CA GLY A 111 -9.92 9.60 -4.49
C GLY A 111 -9.17 8.53 -3.69
N PRO A 112 -9.46 8.41 -2.39
CA PRO A 112 -8.67 7.62 -1.43
C PRO A 112 -8.63 6.13 -1.77
N THR A 113 -9.69 5.61 -2.37
CA THR A 113 -9.81 4.20 -2.77
C THR A 113 -9.40 3.93 -4.22
N SER A 114 -8.88 4.93 -4.94
CA SER A 114 -8.46 4.80 -6.34
C SER A 114 -7.45 3.68 -6.51
N SER A 115 -7.69 2.74 -7.42
CA SER A 115 -6.74 1.70 -7.81
C SER A 115 -5.76 2.15 -8.91
N LYS A 116 -5.90 3.38 -9.43
CA LYS A 116 -5.07 3.87 -10.54
C LYS A 116 -3.59 3.98 -10.15
N ILE A 117 -2.71 3.40 -10.97
CA ILE A 117 -1.26 3.62 -10.87
C ILE A 117 -0.96 5.12 -11.06
N SER A 118 -0.13 5.68 -10.17
CA SER A 118 0.25 7.10 -10.21
C SER A 118 0.72 7.54 -11.59
N SER A 119 0.19 8.67 -12.09
CA SER A 119 0.61 9.26 -13.35
C SER A 119 2.01 9.89 -13.30
N LEU A 120 2.59 10.03 -12.10
CA LEU A 120 3.96 10.51 -11.92
C LEU A 120 5.00 9.42 -12.19
N LEU A 121 4.58 8.16 -12.24
CA LEU A 121 5.44 7.05 -12.59
C LEU A 121 5.68 7.03 -14.10
N THR A 122 6.94 7.04 -14.53
CA THR A 122 7.30 6.86 -15.93
C THR A 122 6.87 5.46 -16.35
N ARG A 123 6.06 5.37 -17.41
CA ARG A 123 5.58 4.10 -17.99
C ARG A 123 5.87 4.03 -19.49
N LYS A 124 5.92 2.82 -20.03
CA LYS A 124 6.01 2.52 -21.46
C LYS A 124 4.90 1.55 -21.82
N ASP A 125 4.50 1.54 -23.08
CA ASP A 125 3.46 0.63 -23.58
C ASP A 125 3.88 -0.85 -23.50
N THR A 126 5.18 -1.12 -23.38
CA THR A 126 5.75 -2.46 -23.17
C THR A 126 5.70 -2.94 -21.72
N ASP A 127 5.32 -2.09 -20.76
CA ASP A 127 5.23 -2.49 -19.36
C ASP A 127 4.06 -3.45 -19.14
N ILE A 128 4.29 -4.52 -18.39
CA ILE A 128 3.24 -5.48 -18.05
C ILE A 128 2.68 -5.11 -16.67
N VAL A 129 1.35 -5.06 -16.57
CA VAL A 129 0.66 -4.87 -15.28
C VAL A 129 0.15 -6.20 -14.76
N ILE A 130 0.57 -6.59 -13.55
CA ILE A 130 0.05 -7.74 -12.81
C ILE A 130 -0.90 -7.25 -11.72
N ARG A 131 -2.17 -7.60 -11.84
CA ARG A 131 -3.15 -7.34 -10.79
C ARG A 131 -3.09 -8.43 -9.73
N LYS A 132 -3.17 -8.03 -8.46
CA LYS A 132 -3.17 -8.91 -7.29
C LYS A 132 -4.30 -8.53 -6.33
N GLY A 133 -4.74 -9.46 -5.50
CA GLY A 133 -5.87 -9.26 -4.58
C GLY A 133 -7.20 -9.04 -5.31
N ASP A 134 -7.33 -9.59 -6.52
CA ASP A 134 -8.46 -9.37 -7.42
C ASP A 134 -9.69 -10.24 -7.14
N THR A 135 -9.56 -11.20 -6.23
CA THR A 135 -10.64 -12.00 -5.65
C THR A 135 -11.07 -11.42 -4.32
N CYS A 136 -12.36 -11.45 -3.99
CA CYS A 136 -12.85 -10.85 -2.75
C CYS A 136 -12.45 -11.63 -1.49
N GLU A 137 -12.19 -12.92 -1.63
CA GLU A 137 -12.11 -13.86 -0.52
C GLU A 137 -10.73 -13.97 0.08
N ILE A 138 -9.69 -13.53 -0.63
CA ILE A 138 -8.31 -13.69 -0.21
C ILE A 138 -7.44 -12.54 -0.71
N ASP A 139 -6.63 -12.04 0.20
CA ASP A 139 -5.67 -10.97 -0.06
C ASP A 139 -4.37 -11.49 -0.69
N SER A 140 -3.60 -10.59 -1.31
CA SER A 140 -2.36 -10.93 -2.02
C SER A 140 -1.34 -9.81 -1.90
N TYR A 141 -0.48 -9.88 -0.89
CA TYR A 141 0.65 -8.95 -0.78
C TYR A 141 1.69 -9.21 -1.85
N SER A 142 2.07 -10.48 -2.03
CA SER A 142 3.03 -10.88 -3.05
C SER A 142 2.42 -10.70 -4.44
N ALA A 143 3.24 -10.23 -5.38
CA ALA A 143 2.90 -10.23 -6.80
C ALA A 143 2.97 -11.63 -7.43
N PHE A 144 3.47 -12.64 -6.71
CA PHE A 144 3.55 -14.04 -7.19
C PHE A 144 2.39 -14.90 -6.69
N ASN A 145 2.05 -14.86 -5.41
CA ASN A 145 1.01 -15.71 -4.82
C ASN A 145 0.09 -14.90 -3.90
N ASP A 146 -1.14 -15.38 -3.73
CA ASP A 146 -2.01 -14.88 -2.67
C ASP A 146 -1.45 -15.22 -1.27
N ASN A 147 -1.97 -14.56 -0.23
CA ASN A 147 -1.50 -14.70 1.15
C ASN A 147 -1.67 -16.12 1.73
N GLY A 148 -2.53 -16.94 1.12
CA GLY A 148 -2.72 -18.33 1.46
C GLY A 148 -1.96 -19.29 0.56
N GLU A 149 -1.20 -18.81 -0.43
CA GLU A 149 -0.55 -19.63 -1.46
C GLU A 149 -1.52 -20.61 -2.16
N PHE A 150 -2.81 -20.23 -2.34
CA PHE A 150 -3.80 -21.06 -3.04
C PHE A 150 -3.77 -20.83 -4.55
N ARG A 151 -3.49 -19.59 -4.96
CA ARG A 151 -3.40 -19.17 -6.35
C ARG A 151 -2.12 -18.39 -6.60
N GLN A 152 -1.47 -18.76 -7.70
CA GLN A 152 -0.34 -18.02 -8.26
C GLN A 152 -0.87 -17.01 -9.30
N THR A 153 -0.31 -15.82 -9.32
CA THR A 153 -0.52 -14.86 -10.42
C THR A 153 0.22 -15.34 -11.69
N PRO A 154 -0.01 -14.73 -12.86
CA PRO A 154 0.76 -15.05 -14.05
C PRO A 154 2.25 -14.68 -13.99
N LEU A 155 2.70 -13.92 -12.98
CA LEU A 155 4.03 -13.30 -12.94
C LEU A 155 5.14 -14.34 -13.12
N HIS A 156 5.15 -15.42 -12.32
CA HIS A 156 6.20 -16.44 -12.41
C HIS A 156 6.33 -17.03 -13.81
N ASN A 157 5.20 -17.36 -14.44
CA ASN A 157 5.18 -17.93 -15.79
C ASN A 157 5.68 -16.92 -16.82
N ILE A 158 5.32 -15.64 -16.70
CA ILE A 158 5.83 -14.57 -17.57
C ILE A 158 7.35 -14.47 -17.44
N LEU A 159 7.88 -14.43 -16.22
CA LEU A 159 9.32 -14.31 -15.97
C LEU A 159 10.07 -15.53 -16.51
N LYS A 160 9.55 -16.73 -16.24
CA LYS A 160 10.15 -17.99 -16.70
C LYS A 160 10.18 -18.08 -18.23
N ASN A 161 9.11 -17.67 -18.90
CA ASN A 161 9.02 -17.68 -20.37
C ASN A 161 9.99 -16.68 -21.02
N HIS A 162 10.39 -15.62 -20.30
CA HIS A 162 11.41 -14.66 -20.74
C HIS A 162 12.83 -15.03 -20.28
N GLY A 163 13.04 -16.21 -19.68
CA GLY A 163 14.36 -16.66 -19.26
C GLY A 163 14.95 -15.90 -18.07
N ILE A 164 14.13 -15.13 -17.35
CA ILE A 164 14.57 -14.23 -16.29
C ILE A 164 15.11 -15.02 -15.10
N ARG A 165 16.23 -14.57 -14.54
CA ARG A 165 16.89 -15.20 -13.38
C ARG A 165 17.12 -14.24 -12.21
N LEU A 166 17.03 -12.93 -12.45
CA LEU A 166 17.30 -11.88 -11.48
C LEU A 166 16.15 -10.88 -11.47
N VAL A 167 15.68 -10.52 -10.27
CA VAL A 167 14.65 -9.51 -10.07
C VAL A 167 15.14 -8.40 -9.13
N VAL A 168 14.90 -7.17 -9.52
CA VAL A 168 15.10 -5.95 -8.74
C VAL A 168 13.73 -5.45 -8.32
N VAL A 169 13.47 -5.37 -7.02
CA VAL A 169 12.17 -5.02 -6.44
C VAL A 169 12.24 -3.62 -5.84
N ALA A 170 11.26 -2.79 -6.18
CA ALA A 170 11.08 -1.44 -5.66
C ALA A 170 9.59 -1.14 -5.43
N GLY A 171 9.29 -0.09 -4.67
CA GLY A 171 7.93 0.40 -4.45
C GLY A 171 7.41 0.26 -3.02
N LEU A 172 6.11 0.02 -2.90
CA LEU A 172 5.32 0.14 -1.68
C LEU A 172 4.47 -1.11 -1.43
N ALA A 173 4.30 -1.55 -0.17
CA ALA A 173 5.05 -1.13 1.00
C ALA A 173 6.28 -2.04 1.23
N LEU A 174 7.40 -1.48 1.71
CA LEU A 174 8.66 -2.19 1.98
C LEU A 174 8.43 -3.45 2.85
N ASP A 175 7.58 -3.33 3.85
CA ASP A 175 7.24 -4.30 4.89
C ASP A 175 6.03 -5.19 4.56
N TYR A 176 5.41 -5.02 3.38
CA TYR A 176 4.32 -5.86 2.90
C TYR A 176 4.56 -6.28 1.46
N CYS A 177 3.98 -5.59 0.47
CA CYS A 177 4.01 -6.03 -0.92
C CYS A 177 5.43 -6.24 -1.46
N VAL A 178 6.37 -5.34 -1.14
CA VAL A 178 7.79 -5.51 -1.52
C VAL A 178 8.37 -6.73 -0.80
N TYR A 179 8.26 -6.78 0.53
CA TYR A 179 8.76 -7.88 1.37
C TYR A 179 8.28 -9.26 0.88
N PHE A 180 6.96 -9.48 0.80
CA PHE A 180 6.39 -10.76 0.41
C PHE A 180 6.73 -11.13 -1.03
N THR A 181 6.76 -10.14 -1.94
CA THR A 181 7.14 -10.39 -3.33
C THR A 181 8.61 -10.79 -3.45
N SER A 182 9.52 -10.11 -2.75
CA SER A 182 10.94 -10.47 -2.72
C SER A 182 11.17 -11.86 -2.13
N LYS A 183 10.44 -12.20 -1.04
CA LYS A 183 10.50 -13.53 -0.42
C LYS A 183 10.02 -14.64 -1.36
N ASP A 184 8.90 -14.44 -2.03
CA ASP A 184 8.38 -15.42 -2.99
C ASP A 184 9.29 -15.55 -4.21
N ALA A 185 9.91 -14.45 -4.67
CA ALA A 185 10.90 -14.52 -5.74
C ALA A 185 12.09 -15.41 -5.36
N VAL A 186 12.63 -15.28 -4.15
CA VAL A 186 13.68 -16.18 -3.66
C VAL A 186 13.20 -17.64 -3.63
N LYS A 187 12.01 -17.90 -3.08
CA LYS A 187 11.43 -19.27 -3.04
C LYS A 187 11.34 -19.89 -4.44
N LEU A 188 11.06 -19.07 -5.46
CA LEU A 188 10.94 -19.48 -6.86
C LEU A 188 12.30 -19.57 -7.58
N GLY A 189 13.41 -19.29 -6.89
CA GLY A 189 14.78 -19.46 -7.40
C GLY A 189 15.39 -18.25 -8.12
N TYR A 190 14.79 -17.07 -8.00
CA TYR A 190 15.38 -15.84 -8.54
C TYR A 190 16.46 -15.30 -7.62
N LYS A 191 17.50 -14.69 -8.20
CA LYS A 191 18.35 -13.74 -7.49
C LYS A 191 17.55 -12.46 -7.24
N VAL A 192 17.55 -11.94 -6.02
CA VAL A 192 16.68 -10.81 -5.65
C VAL A 192 17.50 -9.66 -5.05
N PHE A 193 17.29 -8.47 -5.61
CA PHE A 193 17.71 -7.19 -5.04
C PHE A 193 16.47 -6.39 -4.64
N THR A 194 16.45 -5.80 -3.45
CA THR A 194 15.43 -4.82 -3.04
C THR A 194 16.11 -3.45 -2.90
N VAL A 195 15.61 -2.45 -3.63
CA VAL A 195 16.20 -1.10 -3.67
C VAL A 195 15.55 -0.20 -2.62
N LEU A 196 16.23 0.03 -1.50
CA LEU A 196 15.65 0.59 -0.27
C LEU A 196 15.19 2.04 -0.40
N ASP A 197 15.98 2.90 -1.03
CA ASP A 197 15.62 4.29 -1.32
C ASP A 197 14.53 4.44 -2.40
N ALA A 198 14.26 3.38 -3.14
CA ALA A 198 13.10 3.25 -4.01
C ALA A 198 11.88 2.61 -3.29
N CYS A 199 11.95 2.44 -1.96
CA CYS A 199 10.89 1.85 -1.15
C CYS A 199 10.46 2.74 0.03
N ARG A 200 9.26 2.46 0.54
CA ARG A 200 8.76 2.97 1.83
C ARG A 200 7.83 1.93 2.45
N GLY A 201 7.94 1.69 3.74
CA GLY A 201 7.04 0.81 4.48
C GLY A 201 5.92 1.56 5.20
N VAL A 202 5.02 0.79 5.80
CA VAL A 202 3.85 1.28 6.51
C VAL A 202 4.22 1.81 7.90
N ALA A 203 5.08 1.10 8.63
CA ALA A 203 5.51 1.51 9.96
C ALA A 203 7.00 1.21 10.22
N PRO A 204 7.70 2.00 11.06
CA PRO A 204 9.13 1.81 11.31
C PRO A 204 9.51 0.40 11.80
N ASP A 205 8.79 -0.13 12.78
CA ASP A 205 9.13 -1.42 13.40
C ASP A 205 8.91 -2.60 12.43
N SER A 206 7.84 -2.57 11.64
CA SER A 206 7.56 -3.60 10.63
C SER A 206 8.57 -3.56 9.48
N GLN A 207 9.08 -2.39 9.09
CA GLN A 207 10.18 -2.29 8.13
C GLN A 207 11.46 -2.94 8.64
N ILE A 208 11.84 -2.70 9.91
CA ILE A 208 13.06 -3.27 10.48
C ILE A 208 12.96 -4.80 10.46
N ALA A 209 11.86 -5.34 10.96
CA ALA A 209 11.62 -6.78 10.96
C ALA A 209 11.62 -7.38 9.54
N ALA A 210 10.96 -6.71 8.58
CA ALA A 210 10.94 -7.15 7.18
C ALA A 210 12.33 -7.14 6.55
N MET A 211 13.12 -6.09 6.75
CA MET A 211 14.49 -6.01 6.22
C MET A 211 15.41 -7.08 6.82
N GLU A 212 15.30 -7.36 8.12
CA GLU A 212 16.06 -8.43 8.76
C GLU A 212 15.71 -9.80 8.18
N ASP A 213 14.42 -10.08 7.99
CA ASP A 213 13.98 -11.35 7.42
C ASP A 213 14.34 -11.46 5.92
N MET A 214 14.29 -10.36 5.16
CA MET A 214 14.76 -10.35 3.77
C MET A 214 16.24 -10.72 3.67
N LYS A 215 17.10 -10.11 4.50
CA LYS A 215 18.53 -10.45 4.53
C LYS A 215 18.75 -11.92 4.88
N LYS A 216 18.03 -12.45 5.88
CA LYS A 216 18.10 -13.87 6.27
C LYS A 216 17.65 -14.81 5.14
N ALA A 217 16.72 -14.36 4.29
CA ALA A 217 16.27 -15.09 3.12
C ALA A 217 17.25 -15.05 1.93
N GLY A 218 18.36 -14.30 2.03
CA GLY A 218 19.31 -14.16 0.93
C GLY A 218 18.94 -13.09 -0.11
N ILE A 219 18.01 -12.19 0.24
CA ILE A 219 17.70 -11.01 -0.57
C ILE A 219 18.76 -9.94 -0.29
N GLU A 220 19.32 -9.35 -1.34
CA GLU A 220 20.26 -8.26 -1.23
C GLU A 220 19.52 -6.93 -1.12
N LEU A 221 19.76 -6.19 -0.03
CA LEU A 221 19.19 -4.86 0.18
C LEU A 221 20.23 -3.81 -0.23
N VAL A 222 19.91 -3.00 -1.23
CA VAL A 222 20.84 -2.03 -1.84
C VAL A 222 20.22 -0.63 -1.89
N GLN A 223 21.06 0.40 -1.99
CA GLN A 223 20.61 1.73 -2.43
C GLN A 223 20.65 1.80 -3.96
N SER A 224 19.85 2.68 -4.56
CA SER A 224 19.80 2.85 -6.01
C SER A 224 21.17 3.18 -6.62
N GLY A 225 22.00 3.95 -5.89
CA GLY A 225 23.37 4.29 -6.29
C GLY A 225 24.36 3.13 -6.26
N ASP A 226 24.08 2.07 -5.50
CA ASP A 226 24.95 0.90 -5.34
C ASP A 226 24.53 -0.28 -6.24
N LEU A 227 23.37 -0.18 -6.88
CA LEU A 227 22.78 -1.28 -7.66
C LEU A 227 23.69 -1.73 -8.82
N GLU A 228 24.37 -0.81 -9.50
CA GLU A 228 25.25 -1.14 -10.62
C GLU A 228 26.40 -2.06 -10.19
N GLY A 229 27.08 -1.73 -9.09
CA GLY A 229 28.16 -2.54 -8.54
C GLY A 229 27.64 -3.92 -8.10
N ALA A 230 26.50 -3.93 -7.41
CA ALA A 230 25.88 -5.18 -6.95
C ALA A 230 25.48 -6.11 -8.10
N LEU A 231 25.01 -5.56 -9.23
CA LEU A 231 24.72 -6.35 -10.43
C LEU A 231 25.99 -6.88 -11.10
N GLN A 232 27.08 -6.12 -11.12
CA GLN A 232 28.36 -6.55 -11.69
C GLN A 232 28.98 -7.70 -10.89
N ASP A 233 28.93 -7.67 -9.56
CA ASP A 233 29.43 -8.74 -8.70
C ASP A 233 28.73 -10.08 -8.97
N THR A 234 27.46 -10.05 -9.42
CA THR A 234 26.73 -11.27 -9.80
C THR A 234 27.14 -11.86 -11.15
N SER A 235 27.91 -11.12 -11.96
CA SER A 235 28.31 -11.50 -13.32
C SER A 235 29.70 -12.15 -13.42
N GLU A 236 30.47 -12.23 -12.33
CA GLU A 236 31.76 -12.93 -12.27
C GLU A 236 31.57 -14.45 -12.42
N GLY A 237 31.35 -14.90 -13.66
CA GLY A 237 31.11 -16.30 -14.02
C GLY A 237 30.61 -16.52 -15.46
N GLY A 238 30.32 -15.46 -16.21
CA GLY A 238 29.93 -15.57 -17.63
C GLY A 238 29.26 -14.29 -18.14
N SER A 239 29.32 -14.06 -19.45
CA SER A 239 28.59 -12.96 -20.12
C SER A 239 27.09 -13.25 -20.05
N TYR A 240 26.48 -12.89 -18.94
CA TYR A 240 25.03 -12.78 -18.86
C TYR A 240 24.67 -11.41 -19.42
N THR A 241 23.86 -11.37 -20.48
CA THR A 241 22.87 -10.27 -20.57
C THR A 241 22.13 -10.32 -19.25
N LEU A 242 22.37 -9.32 -18.39
CA LEU A 242 21.74 -9.24 -17.08
C LEU A 242 20.24 -9.06 -17.32
N ASP A 243 19.49 -10.16 -17.30
CA ASP A 243 18.04 -10.17 -17.46
C ASP A 243 17.39 -9.64 -16.19
N ILE A 244 17.49 -8.32 -16.01
CA ILE A 244 17.04 -7.62 -14.82
C ILE A 244 15.58 -7.20 -15.02
N ILE A 245 14.76 -7.47 -14.01
CA ILE A 245 13.39 -6.93 -13.95
C ILE A 245 13.29 -5.90 -12.87
N LEU A 246 12.77 -4.72 -13.18
CA LEU A 246 12.22 -3.83 -12.17
C LEU A 246 10.78 -4.24 -11.90
N LEU A 247 10.55 -4.82 -10.72
CA LEU A 247 9.21 -5.11 -10.21
C LEU A 247 8.79 -4.00 -9.25
N MET A 248 7.78 -3.28 -9.68
CA MET A 248 7.19 -2.17 -8.97
C MET A 248 5.98 -2.66 -8.19
N ALA A 249 6.13 -2.90 -6.89
CA ALA A 249 4.97 -3.10 -6.03
C ALA A 249 4.32 -1.74 -5.78
N ALA A 250 3.16 -1.44 -6.37
CA ALA A 250 2.53 -0.14 -6.17
C ALA A 250 1.20 -0.32 -5.44
N ALA A 251 1.21 -0.10 -4.12
CA ALA A 251 0.03 0.39 -3.42
C ALA A 251 0.08 1.93 -3.47
N VAL A 252 -0.45 2.55 -4.53
CA VAL A 252 -0.65 4.01 -4.54
C VAL A 252 -2.14 4.31 -4.43
N CYS A 253 -2.67 4.05 -3.24
CA CYS A 253 -4.05 4.32 -2.89
C CYS A 253 -4.10 4.95 -1.49
N ILE A 254 -3.38 6.05 -1.31
CA ILE A 254 -3.64 6.94 -0.18
C ILE A 254 -3.75 8.35 -0.76
N THR A 255 -4.97 8.72 -1.17
CA THR A 255 -5.32 10.14 -1.11
C THR A 255 -5.58 10.43 0.35
N VAL A 256 -4.72 11.22 0.98
CA VAL A 256 -4.89 11.62 2.38
C VAL A 256 -6.23 12.33 2.51
N TYR A 257 -7.06 11.87 3.45
CA TYR A 257 -8.15 12.68 3.98
C TYR A 257 -7.53 13.85 4.73
N THR A 258 -7.31 14.97 4.06
CA THR A 258 -7.27 16.25 4.79
C THR A 258 -8.72 16.60 5.10
N VAL A 259 -9.27 16.07 6.19
CA VAL A 259 -10.45 16.70 6.78
C VAL A 259 -9.94 18.03 7.33
N PHE A 260 -10.13 19.11 6.56
CA PHE A 260 -10.09 20.44 7.13
C PHE A 260 -11.27 20.52 8.11
N VAL A 261 -11.04 20.14 9.36
CA VAL A 261 -11.84 20.69 10.45
C VAL A 261 -11.39 22.14 10.53
N PHE A 262 -12.11 23.02 9.83
CA PHE A 262 -12.09 24.42 10.20
C PHE A 262 -12.71 24.45 11.60
N ASP A 263 -11.87 24.53 12.63
CA ASP A 263 -12.27 25.15 13.88
C ASP A 263 -12.70 26.56 13.51
N LEU A 264 -14.01 26.73 13.28
CA LEU A 264 -14.66 28.01 13.41
C LEU A 264 -14.46 28.40 14.87
N TRP A 265 -13.35 29.07 15.15
CA TRP A 265 -13.18 29.87 16.34
C TRP A 265 -14.35 30.84 16.37
N GLY A 266 -15.34 30.49 17.19
CA GLY A 266 -16.46 31.35 17.51
C GLY A 266 -15.90 32.67 18.01
N THR A 267 -16.22 33.74 17.30
CA THR A 267 -16.15 35.09 17.84
C THR A 267 -16.94 35.13 19.15
N PRO A 268 -16.47 35.79 20.22
CA PRO A 268 -17.23 35.90 21.45
C PRO A 268 -18.50 36.70 21.17
N HIS A 269 -19.66 36.06 21.34
CA HIS A 269 -20.92 36.77 21.48
C HIS A 269 -21.31 36.74 22.95
N ASP A 270 -21.19 37.89 23.60
CA ASP A 270 -22.08 38.24 24.70
C ASP A 270 -23.52 38.15 24.17
N ASP A 271 -24.36 37.29 24.73
CA ASP A 271 -25.51 37.73 25.53
C ASP A 271 -26.28 36.55 26.16
N LYS A 272 -26.97 36.89 27.25
CA LYS A 272 -27.74 36.03 28.15
C LYS A 272 -28.98 35.44 27.45
N SER A 273 -29.25 34.14 27.64
CA SER A 273 -30.57 33.60 28.05
C SER A 273 -30.62 32.07 27.93
N GLU A 274 -31.42 31.50 28.81
CA GLU A 274 -31.63 30.07 29.10
C GLU A 274 -32.26 29.30 27.93
N THR A 275 -31.88 28.04 27.73
CA THR A 275 -32.73 26.84 27.91
C THR A 275 -31.98 25.57 27.50
N SER A 276 -32.40 24.45 28.10
CA SER A 276 -31.68 23.19 28.28
C SER A 276 -31.69 22.25 27.06
N ASP A 277 -30.81 21.25 27.19
CA ASP A 277 -30.87 19.90 26.60
C ASP A 277 -30.14 19.67 25.26
N TYR A 278 -28.89 19.16 25.36
CA TYR A 278 -28.53 17.77 25.05
C TYR A 278 -27.04 17.55 25.39
N VAL A 279 -26.77 16.78 26.44
CA VAL A 279 -25.41 16.43 26.90
C VAL A 279 -25.01 15.08 26.27
N TYR A 280 -24.02 15.09 25.36
CA TYR A 280 -23.18 13.92 25.13
C TYR A 280 -21.79 14.20 25.70
N ASN A 281 -21.44 13.40 26.71
CA ASN A 281 -20.30 13.59 27.59
C ASN A 281 -19.09 12.85 27.02
N THR A 282 -18.13 13.56 26.41
CA THR A 282 -16.80 13.00 26.08
C THR A 282 -15.78 13.45 27.11
N LYS A 283 -15.47 12.56 28.07
CA LYS A 283 -14.29 12.68 28.93
C LYS A 283 -13.18 11.80 28.38
N MET A 284 -12.14 12.41 27.81
CA MET A 284 -10.77 11.91 27.90
C MET A 284 -9.83 13.11 28.01
N THR A 285 -9.58 13.54 29.23
CA THR A 285 -8.43 14.37 29.58
C THR A 285 -7.17 13.51 29.60
N LYS A 286 -6.21 13.80 28.73
CA LYS A 286 -4.79 13.53 28.98
C LYS A 286 -4.03 14.84 28.84
N GLN A 287 -3.55 15.34 29.98
CA GLN A 287 -2.58 16.41 30.08
C GLN A 287 -1.32 16.00 29.30
N VAL A 288 -0.84 16.88 28.44
CA VAL A 288 0.53 16.82 27.91
C VAL A 288 1.27 18.00 28.54
N GLU A 289 2.24 17.69 29.38
CA GLU A 289 3.19 18.65 29.94
C GLU A 289 4.03 19.25 28.81
N MET A 290 4.08 20.58 28.76
CA MET A 290 4.95 21.32 27.85
C MET A 290 6.40 21.25 28.35
N VAL A 291 7.29 20.70 27.54
CA VAL A 291 8.73 20.94 27.66
C VAL A 291 9.09 22.01 26.63
N ALA A 292 9.37 23.21 27.12
CA ALA A 292 9.82 24.35 26.33
C ALA A 292 11.31 24.23 26.00
N PHE A 293 11.68 24.44 24.74
CA PHE A 293 13.03 24.89 24.36
C PHE A 293 12.91 26.10 23.42
N GLY A 294 13.66 27.13 23.77
CA GLY A 294 13.35 28.53 23.49
C GLY A 294 13.62 29.04 22.08
N GLU A 295 12.87 30.10 21.76
CA GLU A 295 13.12 31.01 20.64
C GLU A 295 14.06 32.14 21.08
N HIS A 296 15.04 32.45 20.23
CA HIS A 296 15.49 33.84 20.06
C HIS A 296 14.95 34.33 18.71
N ALA A 297 13.86 35.08 18.77
CA ALA A 297 13.25 35.76 17.64
C ALA A 297 14.06 37.00 17.21
N LYS A 298 14.26 37.17 15.90
CA LYS A 298 14.44 38.48 15.24
C LYS A 298 13.80 38.48 13.84
N SER A 299 12.59 39.04 13.80
CA SER A 299 12.05 39.96 12.78
C SER A 299 12.52 39.89 11.32
N CYS A 300 11.57 39.66 10.40
CA CYS A 300 11.48 40.39 9.13
C CYS A 300 10.00 40.52 8.71
N TRP A 301 9.57 41.77 8.59
CA TRP A 301 8.29 42.17 7.99
C TRP A 301 8.40 42.11 6.47
N PHE A 302 7.42 41.50 5.78
CA PHE A 302 7.05 41.91 4.43
C PHE A 302 5.56 41.68 4.18
N SER A 303 4.92 42.76 3.74
CA SER A 303 3.51 42.90 3.36
C SER A 303 3.27 42.32 1.96
N PHE A 304 2.14 41.67 1.71
CA PHE A 304 1.59 41.57 0.36
C PHE A 304 0.05 41.61 0.33
N CYS A 305 -0.43 42.40 -0.63
CA CYS A 305 -1.80 42.82 -0.89
C CYS A 305 -2.79 41.68 -1.20
N LEU A 306 -4.00 41.83 -0.63
CA LEU A 306 -5.23 41.20 -1.10
C LEU A 306 -5.64 41.77 -2.46
N THR A 307 -5.80 40.90 -3.47
CA THR A 307 -6.66 41.19 -4.62
C THR A 307 -7.86 40.23 -4.57
N LYS A 308 -9.04 40.81 -4.36
CA LYS A 308 -10.34 40.15 -4.49
C LYS A 308 -10.59 39.84 -5.97
N VAL A 309 -10.99 38.61 -6.29
CA VAL A 309 -11.71 38.30 -7.53
C VAL A 309 -13.05 37.67 -7.12
N CYS A 310 -14.13 38.30 -7.56
CA CYS A 310 -15.51 37.95 -7.29
C CYS A 310 -15.93 36.67 -8.03
N CYS A 311 -16.72 35.82 -7.37
CA CYS A 311 -17.60 34.84 -8.01
C CYS A 311 -18.80 35.56 -8.67
N PRO A 312 -19.30 35.11 -9.84
CA PRO A 312 -20.64 35.44 -10.29
C PRO A 312 -21.65 34.38 -9.86
N GLU A 313 -22.79 34.86 -9.37
CA GLU A 313 -24.00 34.13 -9.03
C GLU A 313 -24.65 33.50 -10.28
N PHE A 314 -25.17 32.28 -10.13
CA PHE A 314 -26.16 31.71 -11.06
C PHE A 314 -27.55 31.81 -10.40
N LEU A 315 -28.39 32.68 -10.94
CA LEU A 315 -29.83 32.71 -10.72
C LEU A 315 -30.49 31.63 -11.58
N VAL A 316 -31.34 30.81 -10.97
CA VAL A 316 -32.33 29.97 -11.65
C VAL A 316 -33.71 30.56 -11.37
N THR A 317 -34.49 30.71 -12.44
CA THR A 317 -35.91 31.11 -12.48
C THR A 317 -36.83 30.15 -11.74
#